data_AF-A0A5B2TES0-F1
#
_entry.id   AF-A0A5B2TES0-F1
#
_cell.length_a   1.000
_cell.length_b   1.000
_cell.length_c   1.000
_cell.angle_alpha   90.00
_cell.angle_beta   90.00
_cell.angle_gamma   90.00
#
_symmetry.space_group_name_H-M   'P 1'
#
loop_
_entity.id
_entity.type
_entity.pdbx_description
1 polymer ?
#
loop_
_entity_poly.entity_id
_entity_poly.type
_entity_poly.pdbx_seq_one_letter_code
_entity_poly.pdbx_strand_id
1 'polypeptide(L)'
;MAASSVASEATGIKPNLQPDTALAERLFDELRERSFDGVGITREAYGPGERMAHALARREAEALGLEVSADPAGNLHMTLPGLDRTAKRVLLGSHLDSVPEGGNFDGAAGVLAGLAAVAGLKKAGFAPARDITVIATRAEEAGAWFPTSYPGSRAALGRLKPEELQVRRQDSGRSLADHMREEGFDPDFVARGEAWVTPANTAAFLELHIEQGPVLDSEAVPVGIVTGIPGSRRLRQGRVLGEYNHSGGTPRRYRRDAAIALAELAVALDEEWARLEALGHRLVCTFCTLATTAEAGFTKIPGEATFMLDVRSVSPASVDAIFAELARQVPEIEARRGVRFELGAETGSVAAPMDTEIRQGLAASAEALGIAHLEMASGGGHDAAAFAAAGIPSAMLFVRNQNGSHNPHEAMRMEDFAAACAVMTRWLSQVAA
;
A
#
# COMPACT_ATOMS: atom_id res chain seq x y z
N MET A 1 29.75 11.85 33.47
CA MET A 1 29.02 10.56 33.42
C MET A 1 27.73 10.53 34.24
N ALA A 2 27.45 11.48 35.14
CA ALA A 2 26.22 11.46 35.97
C ALA A 2 25.02 12.27 35.40
N ALA A 3 25.20 13.07 34.33
CA ALA A 3 24.12 13.88 33.74
C ALA A 3 23.35 13.15 32.61
N SER A 4 23.90 12.05 32.09
CA SER A 4 23.29 11.28 30.99
C SER A 4 22.28 10.23 31.47
N SER A 5 22.32 9.83 32.75
CA SER A 5 21.39 8.84 33.30
C SER A 5 20.09 9.44 33.82
N VAL A 6 20.06 10.76 34.06
CA VAL A 6 18.89 11.44 34.66
C VAL A 6 17.84 11.80 33.60
N ALA A 7 18.25 11.96 32.34
CA ALA A 7 17.31 12.19 31.23
C ALA A 7 16.55 10.91 30.80
N SER A 8 17.13 9.71 31.01
CA SER A 8 16.45 8.44 30.68
C SER A 8 15.38 8.06 31.69
N GLU A 9 15.47 8.53 32.94
CA GLU A 9 14.45 8.27 33.96
C GLU A 9 13.19 9.13 33.79
N ALA A 10 13.30 10.29 33.12
CA ALA A 10 12.17 11.20 32.91
C ALA A 10 11.17 10.75 31.82
N THR A 11 11.52 9.75 31.01
CA THR A 11 10.65 9.21 29.93
C THR A 11 10.25 7.75 30.12
N GLY A 12 10.79 7.03 31.11
CA GLY A 12 10.48 5.61 31.36
C GLY A 12 10.93 4.63 30.26
N ILE A 13 11.52 5.12 29.17
CA ILE A 13 11.93 4.28 28.03
C ILE A 13 13.27 3.63 28.35
N LYS A 14 13.26 2.30 28.50
CA LYS A 14 14.48 1.52 28.71
C LYS A 14 15.45 1.75 27.53
N PRO A 15 16.73 2.07 27.76
CA PRO A 15 17.68 2.41 26.69
C PRO A 15 18.00 1.25 25.71
N ASN A 16 17.55 0.02 25.98
CA ASN A 16 17.87 -1.20 25.22
C ASN A 16 16.64 -1.88 24.59
N LEU A 17 15.64 -1.13 24.11
CA LEU A 17 14.51 -1.71 23.36
C LEU A 17 14.93 -2.02 21.92
N GLN A 18 15.47 -3.22 21.71
CA GLN A 18 15.88 -3.72 20.39
C GLN A 18 14.90 -4.78 19.90
N PRO A 19 14.49 -4.75 18.61
CA PRO A 19 13.69 -5.82 18.03
C PRO A 19 14.46 -7.15 17.98
N ASP A 20 13.74 -8.26 18.02
CA ASP A 20 14.31 -9.59 17.86
C ASP A 20 14.42 -9.98 16.37
N THR A 21 15.35 -9.36 15.63
CA THR A 21 15.45 -9.56 14.17
C THR A 21 15.83 -10.98 13.77
N ALA A 22 16.55 -11.71 14.64
CA ALA A 22 16.86 -13.12 14.43
C ALA A 22 15.60 -14.01 14.44
N LEU A 23 14.56 -13.62 15.20
CA LEU A 23 13.26 -14.28 15.15
C LEU A 23 12.64 -14.12 13.75
N ALA A 24 12.62 -12.88 13.24
CA ALA A 24 12.04 -12.59 11.93
C ALA A 24 12.82 -13.28 10.80
N GLU A 25 14.16 -13.28 10.84
CA GLU A 25 15.01 -13.96 9.84
C GLU A 25 14.65 -15.44 9.71
N ARG A 26 14.58 -16.17 10.83
CA ARG A 26 14.16 -17.58 10.86
C ARG A 26 12.76 -17.78 10.27
N LEU A 27 11.84 -16.84 10.50
CA LEU A 27 10.47 -16.95 10.00
C LEU A 27 10.34 -16.62 8.52
N PHE A 28 11.15 -15.70 8.00
CA PHE A 28 11.27 -15.51 6.56
C PHE A 28 11.80 -16.77 5.89
N ASP A 29 12.82 -17.42 6.45
CA ASP A 29 13.37 -18.67 5.91
C ASP A 29 12.31 -19.78 5.89
N GLU A 30 11.56 -19.97 6.98
CA GLU A 30 10.52 -20.99 7.03
C GLU A 30 9.33 -20.67 6.10
N LEU A 31 8.93 -19.39 5.98
CA LEU A 31 7.94 -18.98 4.99
C LEU A 31 8.41 -19.34 3.58
N ARG A 32 9.64 -18.98 3.22
CA ARG A 32 10.22 -19.28 1.91
C ARG A 32 10.23 -20.77 1.63
N GLU A 33 10.78 -21.57 2.54
CA GLU A 33 10.89 -23.02 2.38
C GLU A 33 9.52 -23.68 2.15
N ARG A 34 8.48 -23.20 2.84
CA ARG A 34 7.15 -23.83 2.83
C ARG A 34 6.19 -23.26 1.78
N SER A 35 6.54 -22.16 1.11
CA SER A 35 5.69 -21.51 0.09
C SER A 35 6.38 -21.28 -1.26
N PHE A 36 7.60 -21.79 -1.44
CA PHE A 36 8.26 -21.81 -2.74
C PHE A 36 7.55 -22.78 -3.70
N ASP A 37 7.08 -22.27 -4.84
CA ASP A 37 6.32 -23.03 -5.83
C ASP A 37 7.19 -23.66 -6.94
N GLY A 38 8.52 -23.45 -6.87
CA GLY A 38 9.48 -23.85 -7.90
C GLY A 38 10.03 -22.67 -8.70
N VAL A 39 9.34 -21.52 -8.69
CA VAL A 39 9.74 -20.28 -9.36
C VAL A 39 9.93 -19.16 -8.35
N GLY A 40 8.88 -18.85 -7.58
CA GLY A 40 8.83 -17.80 -6.58
C GLY A 40 8.01 -18.23 -5.37
N ILE A 41 7.36 -17.28 -4.73
CA ILE A 41 6.53 -17.51 -3.55
C ILE A 41 5.06 -17.37 -3.91
N THR A 42 4.27 -18.41 -3.59
CA THR A 42 2.82 -18.40 -3.81
C THR A 42 2.09 -18.78 -2.52
N ARG A 43 1.33 -17.82 -1.97
CA ARG A 43 0.46 -17.98 -0.81
C ARG A 43 -0.91 -17.43 -1.15
N GLU A 44 -1.80 -18.31 -1.59
CA GLU A 44 -3.06 -17.89 -2.18
C GLU A 44 -4.03 -17.31 -1.14
N ALA A 45 -4.72 -16.22 -1.48
CA ALA A 45 -5.74 -15.61 -0.63
C ALA A 45 -6.84 -16.64 -0.25
N TYR A 46 -7.06 -16.81 1.06
CA TYR A 46 -7.89 -17.86 1.67
C TYR A 46 -7.57 -19.27 1.13
N GLY A 47 -6.30 -19.51 0.79
CA GLY A 47 -5.81 -20.79 0.30
C GLY A 47 -4.86 -21.48 1.28
N PRO A 48 -4.38 -22.68 0.89
CA PRO A 48 -3.46 -23.46 1.72
C PRO A 48 -2.17 -22.72 2.08
N GLY A 49 -1.61 -21.92 1.15
CA GLY A 49 -0.38 -21.17 1.40
C GLY A 49 -0.55 -20.05 2.44
N GLU A 50 -1.61 -19.25 2.35
CA GLU A 50 -1.92 -18.24 3.37
C GLU A 50 -2.27 -18.89 4.72
N ARG A 51 -3.07 -19.97 4.71
CA ARG A 51 -3.37 -20.75 5.93
C ARG A 51 -2.10 -21.21 6.64
N MET A 52 -1.14 -21.72 5.87
CA MET A 52 0.16 -22.14 6.37
C MET A 52 0.91 -20.98 7.04
N ALA A 53 0.96 -19.81 6.38
CA ALA A 53 1.64 -18.63 6.91
C ALA A 53 0.98 -18.11 8.20
N HIS A 54 -0.35 -18.06 8.26
CA HIS A 54 -1.07 -17.69 9.50
C HIS A 54 -0.83 -18.71 10.63
N ALA A 55 -0.77 -20.00 10.32
CA ALA A 55 -0.47 -21.03 11.32
C ALA A 55 0.97 -20.90 11.85
N LEU A 56 1.91 -20.53 10.99
CA LEU A 56 3.29 -20.22 11.38
C LEU A 56 3.34 -19.02 12.34
N ALA A 57 2.72 -17.89 11.98
CA ALA A 57 2.68 -16.70 12.82
C ALA A 57 2.00 -16.98 14.18
N ARG A 58 0.87 -17.72 14.17
CA ARG A 58 0.18 -18.18 15.39
C ARG A 58 1.11 -18.97 16.32
N ARG A 59 1.80 -19.98 15.78
CA ARG A 59 2.70 -20.85 16.56
C ARG A 59 3.77 -20.02 17.28
N GLU A 60 4.35 -19.06 16.58
CA GLU A 60 5.40 -18.21 17.14
C GLU A 60 4.87 -17.22 18.17
N ALA A 61 3.70 -16.63 17.92
CA ALA A 61 3.02 -15.79 18.90
C ALA A 61 2.68 -16.56 20.19
N GLU A 62 2.20 -17.80 20.07
CA GLU A 62 1.94 -18.69 21.21
C GLU A 62 3.23 -19.04 21.95
N ALA A 63 4.33 -19.33 21.23
CA ALA A 63 5.64 -19.60 21.82
C ALA A 63 6.23 -18.37 22.54
N LEU A 64 5.95 -17.16 22.03
CA LEU A 64 6.25 -15.90 22.70
C LEU A 64 5.32 -15.63 23.88
N GLY A 65 4.27 -16.42 24.11
CA GLY A 65 3.28 -16.24 25.16
C GLY A 65 2.40 -15.01 24.96
N LEU A 66 2.00 -14.74 23.71
CA LEU A 66 1.00 -13.74 23.34
C LEU A 66 -0.41 -14.35 23.41
N GLU A 67 -1.42 -13.50 23.62
CA GLU A 67 -2.81 -13.90 23.47
C GLU A 67 -3.18 -13.93 21.99
N VAL A 68 -3.58 -15.08 21.45
CA VAL A 68 -3.84 -15.25 20.02
C VAL A 68 -5.32 -15.54 19.74
N SER A 69 -5.93 -14.72 18.88
CA SER A 69 -7.32 -14.89 18.42
C SER A 69 -7.44 -14.64 16.91
N ALA A 70 -8.56 -15.02 16.31
CA ALA A 70 -8.89 -14.65 14.94
C ALA A 70 -10.25 -13.96 14.93
N ASP A 71 -10.41 -12.92 14.12
CA ASP A 71 -11.71 -12.28 13.92
C ASP A 71 -12.61 -13.11 12.98
N PRO A 72 -13.91 -12.74 12.83
CA PRO A 72 -14.82 -13.49 11.96
C PRO A 72 -14.44 -13.51 10.47
N ALA A 73 -13.53 -12.64 10.02
CA ALA A 73 -12.97 -12.65 8.66
C ALA A 73 -11.68 -13.48 8.56
N GLY A 74 -11.15 -13.95 9.69
CA GLY A 74 -9.95 -14.77 9.75
C GLY A 74 -8.64 -14.00 9.86
N ASN A 75 -8.70 -12.69 10.09
CA ASN A 75 -7.50 -11.92 10.43
C ASN A 75 -6.99 -12.39 11.80
N LEU A 76 -5.68 -12.64 11.89
CA LEU A 76 -5.04 -13.17 13.10
C LEU A 76 -4.59 -12.00 13.98
N HIS A 77 -4.98 -12.03 15.25
CA HIS A 77 -4.58 -11.05 16.26
C HIS A 77 -3.67 -11.71 17.29
N MET A 78 -2.48 -11.15 17.49
CA MET A 78 -1.45 -11.65 18.40
C MET A 78 -1.08 -10.55 19.39
N THR A 79 -1.65 -10.60 20.59
CA THR A 79 -1.64 -9.49 21.56
C THR A 79 -0.62 -9.70 22.67
N LEU A 80 0.22 -8.70 22.90
CA LEU A 80 0.93 -8.48 24.16
C LEU A 80 0.01 -7.66 25.10
N PRO A 81 -0.49 -8.26 26.19
CA PRO A 81 -1.37 -7.57 27.12
C PRO A 81 -0.74 -6.34 27.76
N GLY A 82 -1.49 -5.25 27.78
CA GLY A 82 -1.17 -4.05 28.54
C GLY A 82 -1.63 -4.12 30.00
N LEU A 83 -1.18 -3.14 30.78
CA LEU A 83 -1.62 -2.95 32.16
C LEU A 83 -3.09 -2.54 32.24
N ASP A 84 -3.58 -1.74 31.29
CA ASP A 84 -4.99 -1.40 31.12
C ASP A 84 -5.56 -2.06 29.86
N ARG A 85 -6.33 -3.14 30.06
CA ARG A 85 -7.01 -3.89 28.99
C ARG A 85 -8.21 -3.14 28.38
N THR A 86 -8.62 -2.02 28.97
CA THR A 86 -9.74 -1.20 28.49
C THR A 86 -9.28 -0.05 27.61
N ALA A 87 -7.99 0.29 27.65
CA ALA A 87 -7.38 1.28 26.78
C ALA A 87 -7.44 0.82 25.32
N LYS A 88 -7.56 1.79 24.40
CA LYS A 88 -7.49 1.52 22.97
C LYS A 88 -6.14 0.89 22.62
N ARG A 89 -6.15 -0.25 21.93
CA ARG A 89 -4.92 -0.96 21.55
C ARG A 89 -4.16 -0.25 20.44
N VAL A 90 -2.86 -0.48 20.36
CA VAL A 90 -2.05 -0.14 19.19
C VAL A 90 -1.93 -1.39 18.32
N LEU A 91 -2.26 -1.25 17.03
CA LEU A 91 -2.13 -2.30 16.05
C LEU A 91 -0.84 -2.11 15.24
N LEU A 92 -0.11 -3.19 15.05
CA LEU A 92 1.02 -3.30 14.13
C LEU A 92 0.70 -4.44 13.16
N GLY A 93 1.08 -4.35 11.90
CA GLY A 93 0.94 -5.52 11.05
C GLY A 93 0.86 -5.22 9.58
N SER A 94 0.53 -6.26 8.83
CA SER A 94 0.29 -6.27 7.40
C SER A 94 -0.28 -7.66 7.06
N HIS A 95 -0.04 -8.18 5.86
CA HIS A 95 -0.61 -9.42 5.36
C HIS A 95 0.39 -10.57 5.24
N LEU A 96 -0.12 -11.78 4.98
CA LEU A 96 0.68 -13.01 4.81
C LEU A 96 0.36 -13.79 3.54
N ASP A 97 -0.60 -13.37 2.73
CA ASP A 97 -0.76 -13.87 1.37
C ASP A 97 0.34 -13.33 0.44
N SER A 98 0.37 -13.81 -0.80
CA SER A 98 1.24 -13.29 -1.84
C SER A 98 0.56 -13.40 -3.20
N VAL A 99 1.06 -12.65 -4.17
CA VAL A 99 0.77 -12.91 -5.58
C VAL A 99 1.41 -14.23 -6.05
N PRO A 100 0.95 -14.83 -7.16
CA PRO A 100 1.63 -15.97 -7.78
C PRO A 100 3.08 -15.62 -8.14
N GLU A 101 4.01 -16.52 -7.86
CA GLU A 101 5.45 -16.39 -8.17
C GLU A 101 6.06 -15.07 -7.63
N GLY A 102 5.54 -14.58 -6.51
CA GLY A 102 5.96 -13.34 -5.87
C GLY A 102 7.23 -13.48 -5.03
N GLY A 103 7.47 -12.45 -4.24
CA GLY A 103 8.57 -12.39 -3.28
C GLY A 103 8.21 -12.91 -1.88
N ASN A 104 9.20 -12.99 -1.01
CA ASN A 104 9.02 -13.53 0.34
C ASN A 104 8.73 -12.48 1.42
N PHE A 105 8.88 -11.20 1.09
CA PHE A 105 8.91 -10.08 2.03
C PHE A 105 7.68 -9.18 1.92
N ASP A 106 7.06 -9.10 0.73
CA ASP A 106 5.79 -8.39 0.53
C ASP A 106 4.72 -8.87 1.54
N GLY A 107 4.10 -7.93 2.26
CA GLY A 107 3.25 -8.15 3.44
C GLY A 107 3.94 -8.76 4.66
N ALA A 108 4.61 -9.90 4.47
CA ALA A 108 5.22 -10.68 5.54
C ALA A 108 6.19 -9.85 6.38
N ALA A 109 6.88 -8.88 5.78
CA ALA A 109 7.75 -7.96 6.50
C ALA A 109 7.03 -7.22 7.63
N GLY A 110 5.80 -6.73 7.40
CA GLY A 110 5.05 -6.01 8.42
C GLY A 110 4.64 -6.87 9.60
N VAL A 111 4.15 -8.08 9.33
CA VAL A 111 3.74 -9.03 10.37
C VAL A 111 4.94 -9.49 11.18
N LEU A 112 6.03 -9.89 10.52
CA LEU A 112 7.22 -10.38 11.19
C LEU A 112 7.99 -9.26 11.92
N ALA A 113 7.94 -8.01 11.43
CA ALA A 113 8.45 -6.86 12.16
C ALA A 113 7.67 -6.62 13.45
N GLY A 114 6.34 -6.73 13.41
CA GLY A 114 5.49 -6.63 14.60
C GLY A 114 5.84 -7.70 15.64
N LEU A 115 6.01 -8.96 15.21
CA LEU A 115 6.43 -10.05 16.10
C LEU A 115 7.84 -9.82 16.68
N ALA A 116 8.79 -9.36 15.86
CA ALA A 116 10.14 -9.04 16.30
C ALA A 116 10.16 -7.88 17.32
N ALA A 117 9.36 -6.84 17.10
CA ALA A 117 9.23 -5.72 18.03
C ALA A 117 8.65 -6.19 19.38
N VAL A 118 7.54 -6.93 19.36
CA VAL A 118 6.91 -7.47 20.57
C VAL A 118 7.84 -8.43 21.33
N ALA A 119 8.56 -9.32 20.61
CA ALA A 119 9.55 -10.19 21.21
C ALA A 119 10.69 -9.39 21.89
N GLY A 120 11.18 -8.34 21.23
CA GLY A 120 12.16 -7.41 21.78
C GLY A 120 11.69 -6.70 23.05
N LEU A 121 10.49 -6.12 23.01
CA LEU A 121 9.85 -5.47 24.17
C LEU A 121 9.71 -6.45 25.34
N LYS A 122 9.28 -7.69 25.08
CA LYS A 122 9.12 -8.72 26.10
C LYS A 122 10.45 -9.14 26.71
N LYS A 123 11.50 -9.34 25.90
CA LYS A 123 12.86 -9.64 26.37
C LYS A 123 13.42 -8.51 27.26
N ALA A 124 13.10 -7.26 26.95
CA ALA A 124 13.48 -6.11 27.76
C ALA A 124 12.63 -5.93 29.05
N GLY A 125 11.60 -6.77 29.25
CA GLY A 125 10.65 -6.65 30.36
C GLY A 125 9.86 -5.34 30.31
N PHE A 126 9.52 -4.86 29.11
CA PHE A 126 8.63 -3.72 28.94
C PHE A 126 7.19 -4.14 29.25
N ALA A 127 6.51 -3.35 30.08
CA ALA A 127 5.10 -3.55 30.42
C ALA A 127 4.29 -2.42 29.79
N PRO A 128 3.61 -2.66 28.66
CA PRO A 128 2.89 -1.59 27.97
C PRO A 128 1.67 -1.15 28.79
N ALA A 129 1.34 0.14 28.77
CA ALA A 129 0.16 0.68 29.43
C ALA A 129 -1.15 0.21 28.78
N ARG A 130 -1.13 -0.09 27.48
CA ARG A 130 -2.26 -0.55 26.65
C ARG A 130 -1.88 -1.77 25.84
N ASP A 131 -2.87 -2.52 25.35
CA ASP A 131 -2.60 -3.69 24.50
C ASP A 131 -1.82 -3.29 23.24
N ILE A 132 -0.80 -4.07 22.90
CA ILE A 132 -0.12 -4.05 21.60
C ILE A 132 -0.51 -5.32 20.86
N THR A 133 -1.16 -5.20 19.71
CA THR A 133 -1.57 -6.36 18.91
C THR A 133 -0.89 -6.34 17.56
N VAL A 134 -0.18 -7.42 17.25
CA VAL A 134 0.26 -7.71 15.88
C VAL A 134 -0.93 -8.32 15.14
N ILE A 135 -1.37 -7.70 14.05
CA ILE A 135 -2.40 -8.23 13.16
C ILE A 135 -1.75 -8.79 11.90
N ALA A 136 -2.09 -10.03 11.54
CA ALA A 136 -1.89 -10.55 10.20
C ALA A 136 -3.24 -10.52 9.50
N THR A 137 -3.40 -9.55 8.60
CA THR A 137 -4.60 -9.41 7.76
C THR A 137 -4.63 -10.50 6.71
N ARG A 138 -5.84 -10.85 6.28
CA ARG A 138 -6.04 -11.81 5.19
C ARG A 138 -6.23 -11.12 3.85
N ALA A 139 -5.68 -11.77 2.84
CA ALA A 139 -5.97 -11.54 1.45
C ALA A 139 -5.77 -10.07 1.04
N GLU A 140 -4.67 -9.43 1.43
CA GLU A 140 -4.40 -8.05 1.00
C GLU A 140 -4.16 -8.02 -0.51
N GLU A 141 -3.33 -8.97 -0.97
CA GLU A 141 -3.02 -9.27 -2.38
C GLU A 141 -4.17 -9.96 -3.10
N ALA A 142 -5.40 -9.81 -2.57
CA ALA A 142 -6.61 -10.29 -3.21
C ALA A 142 -6.67 -9.86 -4.68
N GLY A 143 -6.13 -8.72 -5.11
CA GLY A 143 -6.14 -8.32 -6.53
C GLY A 143 -5.59 -9.38 -7.50
N ALA A 144 -4.66 -10.23 -7.07
CA ALA A 144 -4.13 -11.34 -7.85
C ALA A 144 -5.06 -12.58 -7.88
N TRP A 145 -5.95 -12.69 -6.89
CA TRP A 145 -6.80 -13.86 -6.66
C TRP A 145 -8.28 -13.59 -6.92
N PHE A 146 -8.81 -12.50 -6.39
CA PHE A 146 -10.17 -11.98 -6.47
C PHE A 146 -10.18 -10.56 -7.06
N PRO A 147 -11.23 -10.14 -7.78
CA PRO A 147 -11.36 -8.76 -8.26
C PRO A 147 -11.81 -7.80 -7.15
N THR A 148 -11.09 -7.75 -6.02
CA THR A 148 -11.29 -6.83 -4.90
C THR A 148 -9.94 -6.52 -4.22
N SER A 149 -9.91 -5.51 -3.35
CA SER A 149 -8.69 -5.07 -2.65
C SER A 149 -8.88 -5.16 -1.14
N TYR A 150 -7.86 -5.71 -0.47
CA TYR A 150 -7.76 -5.85 0.99
C TYR A 150 -9.07 -6.24 1.71
N PRO A 151 -9.77 -7.33 1.26
CA PRO A 151 -11.00 -7.81 1.88
C PRO A 151 -10.87 -8.16 3.35
N GLY A 152 -9.72 -8.68 3.83
CA GLY A 152 -9.55 -9.04 5.24
C GLY A 152 -9.65 -7.82 6.17
N SER A 153 -8.84 -6.78 5.94
CA SER A 153 -8.92 -5.55 6.75
C SER A 153 -10.25 -4.84 6.59
N ARG A 154 -10.79 -4.75 5.37
CA ARG A 154 -12.12 -4.14 5.15
C ARG A 154 -13.24 -4.90 5.84
N ALA A 155 -13.18 -6.23 5.91
CA ALA A 155 -14.14 -7.01 6.66
C ALA A 155 -14.02 -6.70 8.16
N ALA A 156 -12.81 -6.73 8.73
CA ALA A 156 -12.58 -6.38 10.13
C ALA A 156 -13.08 -4.98 10.51
N LEU A 157 -13.03 -4.04 9.58
CA LEU A 157 -13.44 -2.64 9.77
C LEU A 157 -14.92 -2.39 9.44
N GLY A 158 -15.70 -3.41 9.05
CA GLY A 158 -17.10 -3.26 8.63
C GLY A 158 -17.28 -2.47 7.33
N ARG A 159 -16.27 -2.48 6.45
CA ARG A 159 -16.22 -1.73 5.19
C ARG A 159 -16.23 -2.61 3.94
N LEU A 160 -16.12 -3.93 4.07
CA LEU A 160 -16.31 -4.85 2.94
C LEU A 160 -17.81 -4.93 2.64
N LYS A 161 -18.21 -4.68 1.40
CA LYS A 161 -19.64 -4.66 1.07
C LYS A 161 -20.18 -6.08 0.87
N PRO A 162 -21.44 -6.36 1.21
CA PRO A 162 -22.02 -7.69 1.05
C PRO A 162 -21.94 -8.23 -0.39
N GLU A 163 -22.04 -7.38 -1.41
CA GLU A 163 -21.89 -7.81 -2.81
C GLU A 163 -20.48 -8.34 -3.14
N GLU A 164 -19.46 -7.88 -2.42
CA GLU A 164 -18.07 -8.33 -2.64
C GLU A 164 -17.85 -9.76 -2.14
N LEU A 165 -18.71 -10.29 -1.28
CA LEU A 165 -18.67 -11.71 -0.88
C LEU A 165 -18.89 -12.66 -2.07
N GLN A 166 -19.50 -12.18 -3.15
CA GLN A 166 -19.81 -12.97 -4.35
C GLN A 166 -18.71 -12.90 -5.42
N VAL A 167 -17.66 -12.08 -5.22
CA VAL A 167 -16.54 -12.04 -6.18
C VAL A 167 -15.86 -13.40 -6.22
N ARG A 168 -15.49 -13.84 -7.42
CA ARG A 168 -14.96 -15.19 -7.64
C ARG A 168 -13.45 -15.16 -7.73
N ARG A 169 -12.80 -16.16 -7.13
CA ARG A 169 -11.36 -16.36 -7.28
C ARG A 169 -11.05 -16.80 -8.72
N GLN A 170 -9.99 -16.27 -9.31
CA GLN A 170 -9.66 -16.46 -10.73
C GLN A 170 -9.34 -17.92 -11.08
N ASP A 171 -8.70 -18.65 -10.17
CA ASP A 171 -8.24 -20.03 -10.34
C ASP A 171 -9.37 -21.08 -10.14
N SER A 172 -10.18 -20.91 -9.10
CA SER A 172 -11.17 -21.89 -8.66
C SER A 172 -12.59 -21.54 -9.08
N GLY A 173 -12.85 -20.28 -9.46
CA GLY A 173 -14.17 -19.77 -9.80
C GLY A 173 -15.14 -19.69 -8.63
N ARG A 174 -14.70 -19.95 -7.40
CA ARG A 174 -15.55 -19.96 -6.19
C ARG A 174 -15.57 -18.59 -5.52
N SER A 175 -16.66 -18.30 -4.82
CA SER A 175 -16.86 -16.97 -4.23
C SER A 175 -15.95 -16.75 -3.02
N LEU A 176 -15.65 -15.48 -2.70
CA LEU A 176 -14.95 -15.10 -1.48
C LEU A 176 -15.63 -15.71 -0.24
N ALA A 177 -16.97 -15.69 -0.18
CA ALA A 177 -17.72 -16.31 0.90
C ALA A 177 -17.51 -17.82 1.01
N ASP A 178 -17.36 -18.52 -0.11
CA ASP A 178 -17.09 -19.96 -0.09
C ASP A 178 -15.72 -20.24 0.54
N HIS A 179 -14.69 -19.49 0.12
CA HIS A 179 -13.34 -19.63 0.66
C HIS A 179 -13.26 -19.26 2.15
N MET A 180 -13.95 -18.19 2.58
CA MET A 180 -14.07 -17.85 4.00
C MET A 180 -14.67 -19.02 4.81
N ARG A 181 -15.78 -19.62 4.33
CA ARG A 181 -16.43 -20.76 5.03
C ARG A 181 -15.53 -21.99 5.08
N GLU A 182 -14.77 -22.25 4.04
CA GLU A 182 -13.85 -23.40 4.00
C GLU A 182 -12.68 -23.27 4.95
N GLU A 183 -12.17 -22.06 5.15
CA GLU A 183 -11.17 -21.76 6.16
C GLU A 183 -11.78 -21.71 7.59
N GLY A 184 -13.11 -21.83 7.73
CA GLY A 184 -13.82 -21.85 9.01
C GLY A 184 -14.23 -20.47 9.53
N PHE A 185 -14.30 -19.46 8.66
CA PHE A 185 -14.67 -18.09 9.00
C PHE A 185 -16.13 -17.77 8.67
N ASP A 186 -16.64 -16.64 9.19
CA ASP A 186 -18.04 -16.24 9.08
C ASP A 186 -18.21 -15.11 8.04
N PRO A 187 -18.52 -15.41 6.77
CA PRO A 187 -18.85 -14.36 5.80
C PRO A 187 -20.15 -13.62 6.12
N ASP A 188 -21.04 -14.18 6.96
CA ASP A 188 -22.29 -13.51 7.32
C ASP A 188 -22.02 -12.32 8.25
N PHE A 189 -20.86 -12.29 8.94
CA PHE A 189 -20.36 -11.11 9.66
C PHE A 189 -20.28 -9.87 8.76
N VAL A 190 -19.74 -10.04 7.55
CA VAL A 190 -19.66 -8.99 6.53
C VAL A 190 -21.05 -8.61 6.04
N ALA A 191 -21.92 -9.59 5.81
CA ALA A 191 -23.29 -9.35 5.36
C ALA A 191 -24.11 -8.52 6.37
N ARG A 192 -23.83 -8.66 7.67
CA ARG A 192 -24.44 -7.88 8.75
C ARG A 192 -23.84 -6.47 8.90
N GLY A 193 -22.73 -6.17 8.22
CA GLY A 193 -22.04 -4.88 8.33
C GLY A 193 -21.38 -4.66 9.69
N GLU A 194 -21.01 -5.74 10.38
CA GLU A 194 -20.37 -5.68 11.68
C GLU A 194 -18.89 -5.26 11.56
N ALA A 195 -18.35 -4.67 12.63
CA ALA A 195 -16.95 -4.25 12.71
C ALA A 195 -16.29 -4.81 13.97
N TRP A 196 -15.15 -5.46 13.80
CA TRP A 196 -14.32 -6.01 14.87
C TRP A 196 -13.27 -4.99 15.34
N VAL A 197 -12.72 -4.25 14.38
CA VAL A 197 -11.77 -3.17 14.60
C VAL A 197 -12.51 -1.85 14.41
N THR A 198 -12.42 -0.95 15.38
CA THR A 198 -13.10 0.35 15.34
C THR A 198 -12.22 1.46 15.93
N PRO A 199 -12.48 2.74 15.60
CA PRO A 199 -11.84 3.86 16.29
C PRO A 199 -12.09 3.90 17.81
N ALA A 200 -13.12 3.18 18.29
CA ALA A 200 -13.41 3.08 19.71
C ALA A 200 -12.47 2.11 20.45
N ASN A 201 -11.93 1.09 19.78
CA ASN A 201 -11.05 0.09 20.39
C ASN A 201 -9.59 0.17 19.90
N THR A 202 -9.28 0.99 18.90
CA THR A 202 -7.96 1.09 18.29
C THR A 202 -7.44 2.52 18.33
N ALA A 203 -6.25 2.71 18.90
CA ALA A 203 -5.60 4.01 19.05
C ALA A 203 -4.84 4.41 17.79
N ALA A 204 -4.13 3.45 17.20
CA ALA A 204 -3.31 3.65 16.02
C ALA A 204 -3.11 2.32 15.28
N PHE A 205 -2.86 2.41 13.97
CA PHE A 205 -2.38 1.31 13.13
C PHE A 205 -1.05 1.72 12.47
N LEU A 206 -0.01 0.89 12.62
CA LEU A 206 1.26 1.08 11.93
C LEU A 206 1.59 -0.15 11.09
N GLU A 207 1.76 0.07 9.79
CA GLU A 207 2.12 -0.97 8.84
C GLU A 207 3.55 -0.76 8.34
N LEU A 208 4.44 -1.71 8.67
CA LEU A 208 5.75 -1.76 8.03
C LEU A 208 5.64 -2.57 6.76
N HIS A 209 6.29 -2.10 5.71
CA HIS A 209 6.21 -2.74 4.41
C HIS A 209 7.52 -2.54 3.65
N ILE A 210 7.83 -3.39 2.68
CA ILE A 210 8.87 -3.05 1.70
C ILE A 210 8.40 -1.89 0.82
N GLU A 211 9.31 -1.08 0.30
CA GLU A 211 8.96 0.04 -0.58
C GLU A 211 8.23 -0.41 -1.86
N GLN A 212 8.61 -1.58 -2.39
CA GLN A 212 8.21 -2.11 -3.71
C GLN A 212 8.73 -1.28 -4.91
N GLY A 213 9.12 -0.03 -4.68
CA GLY A 213 9.76 0.87 -5.63
C GLY A 213 11.30 0.93 -5.52
N PRO A 214 11.95 1.74 -6.36
CA PRO A 214 13.40 1.83 -6.42
C PRO A 214 14.00 2.99 -5.61
N VAL A 215 13.21 3.84 -4.95
CA VAL A 215 13.66 5.15 -4.43
C VAL A 215 14.67 4.97 -3.30
N LEU A 216 14.32 4.21 -2.26
CA LEU A 216 15.17 3.96 -1.10
C LEU A 216 16.47 3.24 -1.50
N ASP A 217 16.38 2.32 -2.47
CA ASP A 217 17.57 1.60 -2.96
C ASP A 217 18.48 2.49 -3.80
N SER A 218 17.91 3.29 -4.70
CA SER A 218 18.65 4.23 -5.54
C SER A 218 19.28 5.38 -4.75
N GLU A 219 18.60 5.85 -3.69
CA GLU A 219 19.07 6.93 -2.83
C GLU A 219 19.90 6.43 -1.64
N ALA A 220 20.10 5.12 -1.51
CA ALA A 220 20.81 4.46 -0.42
C ALA A 220 20.28 4.82 0.99
N VAL A 221 18.96 5.02 1.11
CA VAL A 221 18.27 5.32 2.38
C VAL A 221 17.56 4.05 2.88
N PRO A 222 17.75 3.59 4.12
CA PRO A 222 17.19 2.31 4.58
C PRO A 222 15.68 2.37 4.90
N VAL A 223 15.15 3.55 5.24
CA VAL A 223 13.79 3.71 5.78
C VAL A 223 13.03 4.84 5.07
N GLY A 224 11.79 4.57 4.68
CA GLY A 224 10.86 5.58 4.18
C GLY A 224 9.73 5.83 5.17
N ILE A 225 9.42 7.09 5.48
CA ILE A 225 8.24 7.47 6.26
C ILE A 225 7.14 7.83 5.28
N VAL A 226 6.09 7.01 5.26
CA VAL A 226 5.05 7.14 4.24
C VAL A 226 4.10 8.28 4.60
N THR A 227 3.92 9.18 3.64
CA THR A 227 3.05 10.37 3.73
C THR A 227 1.59 10.05 3.44
N GLY A 228 1.33 9.01 2.66
CA GLY A 228 0.00 8.58 2.27
C GLY A 228 0.03 7.55 1.14
N ILE A 229 -1.12 6.90 0.95
CA ILE A 229 -1.41 6.07 -0.21
C ILE A 229 -2.16 6.95 -1.23
N PRO A 230 -1.63 7.17 -2.44
CA PRO A 230 -2.20 8.09 -3.42
C PRO A 230 -3.63 7.70 -3.84
N GLY A 231 -4.49 8.72 -3.93
CA GLY A 231 -5.70 8.64 -4.70
C GLY A 231 -5.39 8.72 -6.19
N SER A 232 -6.38 8.42 -7.02
CA SER A 232 -6.23 8.51 -8.48
C SER A 232 -7.48 9.09 -9.14
N ARG A 233 -7.28 9.81 -10.23
CA ARG A 233 -8.32 10.11 -11.23
C ARG A 233 -7.82 9.61 -12.58
N ARG A 234 -8.67 8.86 -13.28
CA ARG A 234 -8.31 8.08 -14.46
C ARG A 234 -9.31 8.26 -15.58
N LEU A 235 -8.79 8.46 -16.80
CA LEU A 235 -9.54 8.40 -18.05
C LEU A 235 -9.15 7.11 -18.77
N ARG A 236 -10.04 6.11 -18.76
CA ARG A 236 -9.74 4.77 -19.32
C ARG A 236 -10.12 4.61 -20.79
N GLN A 237 -10.89 5.54 -21.33
CA GLN A 237 -11.49 5.46 -22.65
C GLN A 237 -11.36 6.81 -23.39
N GLY A 238 -10.21 7.47 -23.24
CA GLY A 238 -9.94 8.75 -23.90
C GLY A 238 -9.80 8.56 -25.41
N ARG A 239 -10.46 9.42 -26.19
CA ARG A 239 -10.41 9.44 -27.66
C ARG A 239 -10.28 10.88 -28.18
N VAL A 240 -9.67 11.01 -29.34
CA VAL A 240 -9.60 12.24 -30.11
C VAL A 240 -10.10 11.94 -31.51
N LEU A 241 -11.19 12.60 -31.91
CA LEU A 241 -11.86 12.47 -33.19
C LEU A 241 -11.43 13.60 -34.11
N GLY A 242 -10.74 13.26 -35.17
CA GLY A 242 -10.33 14.13 -36.26
C GLY A 242 -10.94 13.68 -37.58
N GLU A 243 -10.14 13.68 -38.65
CA GLU A 243 -10.57 13.24 -39.98
C GLU A 243 -9.44 12.52 -40.73
N TYR A 244 -9.72 11.31 -41.23
CA TYR A 244 -8.78 10.60 -42.08
C TYR A 244 -8.64 11.30 -43.43
N ASN A 245 -7.40 11.53 -43.87
CA ASN A 245 -7.14 12.14 -45.17
C ASN A 245 -5.76 11.75 -45.72
N HIS A 246 -5.41 12.17 -46.94
CA HIS A 246 -4.16 11.79 -47.59
C HIS A 246 -2.95 12.54 -47.00
N SER A 247 -2.00 11.81 -46.40
CA SER A 247 -0.81 12.35 -45.72
C SER A 247 0.04 13.32 -46.56
N GLY A 248 0.20 13.07 -47.86
CA GLY A 248 0.95 13.94 -48.78
C GLY A 248 0.08 14.95 -49.52
N GLY A 249 -1.24 14.75 -49.56
CA GLY A 249 -2.15 15.46 -50.45
C GLY A 249 -2.89 16.60 -49.75
N THR A 250 -3.05 16.50 -48.43
CA THR A 250 -3.81 17.48 -47.63
C THR A 250 -2.88 18.53 -47.03
N PRO A 251 -2.98 19.81 -47.44
CA PRO A 251 -2.22 20.90 -46.82
C PRO A 251 -2.54 21.05 -45.33
N ARG A 252 -1.56 21.55 -44.55
CA ARG A 252 -1.67 21.66 -43.08
C ARG A 252 -2.96 22.32 -42.58
N ARG A 253 -3.39 23.41 -43.22
CA ARG A 253 -4.59 24.18 -42.82
C ARG A 253 -5.92 23.42 -42.93
N TYR A 254 -5.94 22.29 -43.64
CA TYR A 254 -7.14 21.46 -43.82
C TYR A 254 -7.08 20.17 -43.01
N ARG A 255 -6.02 19.96 -42.20
CA ARG A 255 -5.87 18.74 -41.41
C ARG A 255 -6.63 18.88 -40.10
N ARG A 256 -7.36 17.82 -39.75
CA ARG A 256 -7.91 17.55 -38.42
C ARG A 256 -7.19 16.34 -37.85
N ASP A 257 -5.91 16.52 -37.55
CA ASP A 257 -4.99 15.44 -37.21
C ASP A 257 -5.13 15.06 -35.73
N ALA A 258 -5.75 13.90 -35.47
CA ALA A 258 -6.03 13.45 -34.11
C ALA A 258 -4.75 13.12 -33.31
N ALA A 259 -3.72 12.59 -33.98
CA ALA A 259 -2.48 12.21 -33.32
C ALA A 259 -1.70 13.44 -32.84
N ILE A 260 -1.62 14.49 -33.67
CA ILE A 260 -0.97 15.74 -33.28
C ILE A 260 -1.74 16.46 -32.16
N ALA A 261 -3.08 16.43 -32.19
CA ALA A 261 -3.87 17.02 -31.12
C ALA A 261 -3.68 16.29 -29.78
N LEU A 262 -3.60 14.96 -29.80
CA LEU A 262 -3.32 14.17 -28.59
C LEU A 262 -1.90 14.44 -28.06
N ALA A 263 -0.90 14.56 -28.95
CA ALA A 263 0.46 14.89 -28.55
C ALA A 263 0.56 16.28 -27.89
N GLU A 264 -0.19 17.28 -28.37
CA GLU A 264 -0.27 18.60 -27.73
C GLU A 264 -0.82 18.52 -26.30
N LEU A 265 -1.89 17.74 -26.10
CA LEU A 265 -2.46 17.56 -24.76
C LEU A 265 -1.44 16.88 -23.83
N ALA A 266 -0.75 15.83 -24.31
CA ALA A 266 0.22 15.10 -23.51
C ALA A 266 1.39 15.99 -23.05
N VAL A 267 1.95 16.79 -23.95
CA VAL A 267 3.02 17.75 -23.62
C VAL A 267 2.53 18.80 -22.63
N ALA A 268 1.33 19.34 -22.82
CA ALA A 268 0.79 20.35 -21.92
C ALA A 268 0.61 19.84 -20.48
N LEU A 269 0.14 18.60 -20.30
CA LEU A 269 -0.03 18.01 -18.96
C LEU A 269 1.31 17.64 -18.32
N ASP A 270 2.31 17.25 -19.12
CA ASP A 270 3.68 17.00 -18.63
C ASP A 270 4.36 18.30 -18.17
N GLU A 271 4.21 19.39 -18.93
CA GLU A 271 4.70 20.72 -18.54
C GLU A 271 4.04 21.22 -17.25
N GLU A 272 2.73 20.99 -17.08
CA GLU A 272 2.03 21.34 -15.84
C GLU A 272 2.48 20.47 -14.66
N TRP A 273 2.71 19.17 -14.88
CA TRP A 273 3.28 18.31 -13.85
C TRP A 273 4.65 18.82 -13.39
N ALA A 274 5.57 19.11 -14.32
CA ALA A 274 6.88 19.67 -14.00
C ALA A 274 6.77 21.00 -13.22
N ARG A 275 5.82 21.86 -13.59
CA ARG A 275 5.54 23.11 -12.87
C ARG A 275 5.06 22.85 -11.43
N LEU A 276 4.14 21.90 -11.24
CA LEU A 276 3.63 21.54 -9.92
C LEU A 276 4.72 20.92 -9.04
N GLU A 277 5.60 20.08 -9.60
CA GLU A 277 6.75 19.52 -8.86
C GLU A 277 7.72 20.59 -8.39
N ALA A 278 8.00 21.60 -9.23
CA ALA A 278 8.82 22.75 -8.86
C ALA A 278 8.20 23.59 -7.72
N LEU A 279 6.88 23.53 -7.56
CA LEU A 279 6.13 24.12 -6.45
C LEU A 279 6.02 23.21 -5.22
N GLY A 280 6.67 22.05 -5.25
CA GLY A 280 6.69 21.10 -4.14
C GLY A 280 5.52 20.12 -4.11
N HIS A 281 4.67 20.10 -5.14
CA HIS A 281 3.69 19.04 -5.27
C HIS A 281 4.39 17.69 -5.52
N ARG A 282 3.71 16.61 -5.12
CA ARG A 282 4.12 15.23 -5.37
C ARG A 282 2.96 14.51 -6.02
N LEU A 283 3.10 14.17 -7.28
CA LEU A 283 2.09 13.48 -8.06
C LEU A 283 2.75 12.67 -9.17
N VAL A 284 1.97 11.82 -9.81
CA VAL A 284 2.32 11.12 -11.05
C VAL A 284 1.25 11.46 -12.07
N CYS A 285 1.63 11.76 -13.30
CA CYS A 285 0.73 12.01 -14.43
C CYS A 285 1.18 11.17 -15.63
N THR A 286 0.44 10.12 -15.98
CA THR A 286 0.88 9.15 -16.97
C THR A 286 -0.16 8.94 -18.05
N PHE A 287 0.22 9.16 -19.32
CA PHE A 287 -0.49 8.61 -20.47
C PHE A 287 -0.12 7.13 -20.63
N CYS A 288 -0.88 6.25 -19.98
CA CYS A 288 -0.65 4.80 -19.98
C CYS A 288 -0.76 4.18 -21.37
N THR A 289 -1.56 4.79 -22.25
CA THR A 289 -1.60 4.48 -23.68
C THR A 289 -1.69 5.77 -24.47
N LEU A 290 -1.05 5.80 -25.64
CA LEU A 290 -1.12 6.90 -26.60
C LEU A 290 -0.96 6.30 -28.00
N ALA A 291 -2.07 6.11 -28.71
CA ALA A 291 -2.10 5.32 -29.94
C ALA A 291 -3.06 5.86 -31.00
N THR A 292 -2.80 5.55 -32.27
CA THR A 292 -3.79 5.67 -33.35
C THR A 292 -4.52 4.34 -33.55
N THR A 293 -5.70 4.36 -34.17
CA THR A 293 -6.48 3.12 -34.37
C THR A 293 -5.94 2.25 -35.50
N ALA A 294 -6.51 1.04 -35.66
CA ALA A 294 -6.17 0.10 -36.73
C ALA A 294 -6.41 0.65 -38.15
N GLU A 295 -7.19 1.73 -38.31
CA GLU A 295 -7.43 2.36 -39.62
C GLU A 295 -6.27 3.27 -40.07
N ALA A 296 -5.38 3.64 -39.15
CA ALA A 296 -4.20 4.43 -39.42
C ALA A 296 -3.24 3.71 -40.39
N GLY A 297 -2.40 4.48 -41.07
CA GLY A 297 -1.41 3.93 -41.99
C GLY A 297 -0.48 5.01 -42.52
N PHE A 298 0.67 4.61 -43.06
CA PHE A 298 1.74 5.51 -43.48
C PHE A 298 1.29 6.63 -44.44
N THR A 299 0.29 6.36 -45.29
CA THR A 299 -0.22 7.32 -46.27
C THR A 299 -1.43 8.12 -45.78
N LYS A 300 -1.84 7.98 -44.52
CA LYS A 300 -3.04 8.63 -43.96
C LYS A 300 -2.70 9.60 -42.84
N ILE A 301 -3.41 10.73 -42.81
CA ILE A 301 -3.57 11.55 -41.60
C ILE A 301 -4.48 10.76 -40.63
N PRO A 302 -4.09 10.57 -39.36
CA PRO A 302 -4.94 9.86 -38.40
C PRO A 302 -6.22 10.64 -38.09
N GLY A 303 -7.36 10.03 -38.40
CA GLY A 303 -8.69 10.55 -38.07
C GLY A 303 -9.15 10.20 -36.66
N GLU A 304 -8.48 9.28 -35.98
CA GLU A 304 -8.77 8.95 -34.59
C GLU A 304 -7.49 8.57 -33.84
N ALA A 305 -7.39 9.02 -32.59
CA ALA A 305 -6.38 8.60 -31.63
C ALA A 305 -7.05 8.24 -30.30
N THR A 306 -6.48 7.30 -29.55
CA THR A 306 -6.97 6.84 -28.26
C THR A 306 -5.88 6.97 -27.20
N PHE A 307 -6.31 7.17 -25.96
CA PHE A 307 -5.40 7.28 -24.82
C PHE A 307 -6.04 6.82 -23.51
N MET A 308 -5.17 6.52 -22.55
CA MET A 308 -5.53 6.30 -21.16
C MET A 308 -4.68 7.21 -20.29
N LEU A 309 -5.31 7.99 -19.41
CA LEU A 309 -4.62 8.88 -18.48
C LEU A 309 -4.82 8.37 -17.05
N ASP A 310 -3.73 8.29 -16.28
CA ASP A 310 -3.74 7.99 -14.85
C ASP A 310 -2.97 9.09 -14.10
N VAL A 311 -3.67 9.83 -13.24
CA VAL A 311 -3.08 10.88 -12.39
C VAL A 311 -3.25 10.49 -10.93
N ARG A 312 -2.16 10.46 -10.17
CA ARG A 312 -2.14 10.01 -8.77
C ARG A 312 -1.45 11.01 -7.86
N SER A 313 -2.00 11.22 -6.65
CA SER A 313 -1.33 11.95 -5.57
C SER A 313 -1.99 11.63 -4.23
N VAL A 314 -1.23 11.80 -3.15
CA VAL A 314 -1.79 11.86 -1.78
C VAL A 314 -2.60 13.15 -1.59
N SER A 315 -2.28 14.22 -2.34
CA SER A 315 -2.97 15.50 -2.30
C SER A 315 -4.04 15.59 -3.40
N PRO A 316 -5.34 15.57 -3.07
CA PRO A 316 -6.40 15.72 -4.07
C PRO A 316 -6.26 17.00 -4.90
N ALA A 317 -5.82 18.09 -4.26
CA ALA A 317 -5.58 19.37 -4.93
C ALA A 317 -4.52 19.28 -6.04
N SER A 318 -3.53 18.39 -5.89
CA SER A 318 -2.51 18.19 -6.93
C SER A 318 -3.06 17.47 -8.15
N VAL A 319 -3.95 16.48 -7.93
CA VAL A 319 -4.64 15.79 -9.02
C VAL A 319 -5.63 16.74 -9.69
N ASP A 320 -6.36 17.53 -8.92
CA ASP A 320 -7.31 18.51 -9.42
C ASP A 320 -6.64 19.59 -10.27
N ALA A 321 -5.41 19.99 -9.96
CA ALA A 321 -4.64 20.92 -10.78
C ALA A 321 -4.36 20.37 -12.19
N ILE A 322 -3.94 19.11 -12.32
CA ILE A 322 -3.74 18.46 -13.63
C ILE A 322 -5.06 18.36 -14.41
N PHE A 323 -6.16 18.00 -13.74
CA PHE A 323 -7.46 17.92 -14.41
C PHE A 323 -8.04 19.30 -14.76
N ALA A 324 -7.71 20.35 -14.01
CA ALA A 324 -8.03 21.72 -14.37
C ALA A 324 -7.26 22.15 -15.63
N GLU A 325 -5.98 21.80 -15.73
CA GLU A 325 -5.19 22.04 -16.95
C GLU A 325 -5.71 21.24 -18.14
N LEU A 326 -6.09 19.97 -17.94
CA LEU A 326 -6.77 19.15 -18.96
C LEU A 326 -8.06 19.84 -19.44
N ALA A 327 -8.89 20.32 -18.52
CA ALA A 327 -10.13 21.01 -18.83
C ALA A 327 -9.91 22.34 -19.57
N ARG A 328 -8.76 22.98 -19.38
CA ARG A 328 -8.36 24.20 -20.10
C ARG A 328 -7.83 23.90 -21.50
N GLN A 329 -6.96 22.90 -21.63
CA GLN A 329 -6.25 22.57 -22.87
C GLN A 329 -7.16 21.93 -23.91
N VAL A 330 -8.07 21.04 -23.50
CA VAL A 330 -8.98 20.34 -24.42
C VAL A 330 -9.72 21.30 -25.36
N PRO A 331 -10.52 22.29 -24.89
CA PRO A 331 -11.26 23.18 -25.79
C PRO A 331 -10.34 24.06 -26.66
N GLU A 332 -9.17 24.45 -26.15
CA GLU A 332 -8.18 25.22 -26.93
C GLU A 332 -7.61 24.40 -28.09
N ILE A 333 -7.26 23.13 -27.84
CA ILE A 333 -6.75 22.22 -28.87
C ILE A 333 -7.84 21.90 -29.89
N GLU A 334 -9.07 21.60 -29.43
CA GLU A 334 -10.23 21.36 -30.31
C GLU A 334 -10.44 22.52 -31.28
N ALA A 335 -10.47 23.75 -30.77
CA ALA A 335 -10.68 24.95 -31.59
C ALA A 335 -9.54 25.18 -32.61
N ARG A 336 -8.27 25.04 -32.18
CA ARG A 336 -7.11 25.26 -33.07
C ARG A 336 -6.96 24.17 -34.13
N ARG A 337 -7.27 22.92 -33.78
CA ARG A 337 -7.00 21.73 -34.61
C ARG A 337 -8.23 21.20 -35.35
N GLY A 338 -9.43 21.68 -35.02
CA GLY A 338 -10.69 21.24 -35.63
C GLY A 338 -11.03 19.78 -35.33
N VAL A 339 -10.57 19.27 -34.18
CA VAL A 339 -10.82 17.92 -33.66
C VAL A 339 -11.81 17.97 -32.49
N ARG A 340 -12.19 16.81 -31.96
CA ARG A 340 -13.02 16.67 -30.76
C ARG A 340 -12.43 15.64 -29.80
N PHE A 341 -12.33 15.95 -28.51
CA PHE A 341 -11.97 15.01 -27.47
C PHE A 341 -13.22 14.36 -26.88
N GLU A 342 -13.14 13.05 -26.65
CA GLU A 342 -14.11 12.28 -25.87
C GLU A 342 -13.35 11.62 -24.72
N LEU A 343 -13.45 12.17 -23.51
CA LEU A 343 -12.64 11.73 -22.37
C LEU A 343 -13.15 10.43 -21.71
N GLY A 344 -14.39 10.04 -22.00
CA GLY A 344 -15.07 8.92 -21.35
C GLY A 344 -15.47 9.22 -19.90
N ALA A 345 -15.93 8.18 -19.19
CA ALA A 345 -16.22 8.28 -17.77
C ALA A 345 -14.93 8.30 -16.95
N GLU A 346 -14.88 9.21 -15.98
CA GLU A 346 -13.80 9.23 -15.00
C GLU A 346 -13.97 8.10 -13.98
N THR A 347 -12.86 7.45 -13.64
CA THR A 347 -12.79 6.46 -12.55
C THR A 347 -11.62 6.80 -11.64
N GLY A 348 -11.56 6.25 -10.43
CA GLY A 348 -10.50 6.64 -9.50
C GLY A 348 -10.51 5.92 -8.17
N SER A 349 -9.65 6.40 -7.29
CA SER A 349 -9.54 5.99 -5.88
C SER A 349 -9.36 7.22 -5.00
N VAL A 350 -9.78 7.12 -3.74
CA VAL A 350 -9.61 8.18 -2.75
C VAL A 350 -8.24 8.03 -2.10
N ALA A 351 -7.54 9.14 -1.89
CA ALA A 351 -6.27 9.15 -1.18
C ALA A 351 -6.46 8.81 0.29
N ALA A 352 -5.50 8.09 0.87
CA ALA A 352 -5.41 7.84 2.30
C ALA A 352 -4.14 8.51 2.86
N PRO A 353 -4.21 9.77 3.32
CA PRO A 353 -3.08 10.41 3.98
C PRO A 353 -2.75 9.68 5.29
N MET A 354 -1.46 9.50 5.58
CA MET A 354 -1.01 8.95 6.85
C MET A 354 -1.01 10.02 7.94
N ASP A 355 -1.28 9.60 9.17
CA ASP A 355 -1.41 10.45 10.34
C ASP A 355 -0.12 11.23 10.63
N THR A 356 -0.25 12.55 10.77
CA THR A 356 0.88 13.47 10.93
C THR A 356 1.63 13.25 12.25
N GLU A 357 0.93 12.95 13.35
CA GLU A 357 1.56 12.75 14.66
C GLU A 357 2.36 11.45 14.68
N ILE A 358 1.80 10.38 14.10
CA ILE A 358 2.52 9.10 13.96
C ILE A 358 3.76 9.28 13.09
N ARG A 359 3.65 9.95 11.93
CA ARG A 359 4.80 10.23 11.06
C ARG A 359 5.91 11.01 11.76
N GLN A 360 5.55 12.06 12.51
CA GLN A 360 6.52 12.83 13.28
C GLN A 360 7.19 11.99 14.37
N GLY A 361 6.44 11.11 15.04
CA GLY A 361 6.99 10.16 16.01
C GLY A 361 7.95 9.15 15.39
N LEU A 362 7.67 8.66 14.19
CA LEU A 362 8.56 7.79 13.42
C LEU A 362 9.84 8.53 13.01
N ALA A 363 9.73 9.77 12.53
CA ALA A 363 10.88 10.60 12.15
C ALA A 363 11.78 10.86 13.36
N ALA A 364 11.21 11.32 14.48
CA ALA A 364 11.94 11.53 15.72
C ALA A 364 12.59 10.23 16.26
N SER A 365 11.95 9.09 16.02
CA SER A 365 12.51 7.78 16.37
C SER A 365 13.71 7.42 15.50
N ALA A 366 13.63 7.64 14.19
CA ALA A 366 14.74 7.43 13.26
C ALA A 366 15.92 8.36 13.57
N GLU A 367 15.67 9.66 13.80
CA GLU A 367 16.68 10.64 14.17
C GLU A 367 17.41 10.26 15.46
N ALA A 368 16.66 9.88 16.50
CA ALA A 368 17.25 9.47 17.78
C ALA A 368 18.11 8.20 17.68
N LEU A 369 17.85 7.35 16.69
CA LEU A 369 18.63 6.14 16.40
C LEU A 369 19.78 6.40 15.41
N GLY A 370 19.88 7.60 14.83
CA GLY A 370 20.83 7.91 13.76
C GLY A 370 20.56 7.15 12.45
N ILE A 371 19.31 6.75 12.21
CA ILE A 371 18.90 6.02 11.02
C ILE A 371 18.45 7.03 9.95
N ALA A 372 19.11 6.99 8.80
CA ALA A 372 18.73 7.82 7.65
C ALA A 372 17.32 7.45 7.17
N HIS A 373 16.52 8.46 6.88
CA HIS A 373 15.15 8.29 6.40
C HIS A 373 14.76 9.43 5.46
N LEU A 374 13.71 9.21 4.67
CA LEU A 374 13.07 10.23 3.84
C LEU A 374 11.55 10.12 3.92
N GLU A 375 10.84 11.18 3.55
CA GLU A 375 9.38 11.12 3.39
C GLU A 375 9.01 10.79 1.94
N MET A 376 8.07 9.86 1.76
CA MET A 376 7.61 9.45 0.43
C MET A 376 6.15 9.02 0.43
N ALA A 377 5.51 8.93 -0.75
CA ALA A 377 4.20 8.31 -0.88
C ALA A 377 4.36 6.81 -1.19
N SER A 378 3.35 6.00 -0.86
CA SER A 378 3.32 4.62 -1.34
C SER A 378 3.01 4.56 -2.84
N GLY A 379 3.68 3.67 -3.58
CA GLY A 379 3.29 3.33 -4.95
C GLY A 379 2.18 2.28 -5.03
N GLY A 380 2.07 1.44 -3.99
CA GLY A 380 1.13 0.33 -3.85
C GLY A 380 -0.13 0.67 -3.05
N GLY A 381 -1.11 -0.23 -3.10
CA GLY A 381 -2.21 -0.27 -2.12
C GLY A 381 -1.77 -1.06 -0.90
N HIS A 382 -2.30 -0.73 0.27
CA HIS A 382 -2.04 -1.46 1.51
C HIS A 382 -3.24 -1.37 2.46
N ASP A 383 -3.29 -2.27 3.44
CA ASP A 383 -4.32 -2.29 4.47
C ASP A 383 -4.42 -0.95 5.22
N ALA A 384 -3.32 -0.23 5.42
CA ALA A 384 -3.31 1.10 6.04
C ALA A 384 -4.32 2.07 5.40
N ALA A 385 -4.61 1.95 4.10
CA ALA A 385 -5.65 2.75 3.45
C ALA A 385 -7.05 2.46 4.04
N ALA A 386 -7.36 1.18 4.30
CA ALA A 386 -8.62 0.77 4.89
C ALA A 386 -8.76 1.28 6.34
N PHE A 387 -7.70 1.17 7.14
CA PHE A 387 -7.67 1.69 8.51
C PHE A 387 -7.84 3.22 8.56
N ALA A 388 -7.12 3.96 7.71
CA ALA A 388 -7.26 5.42 7.62
C ALA A 388 -8.68 5.81 7.21
N ALA A 389 -9.26 5.14 6.21
CA ALA A 389 -10.63 5.37 5.76
C ALA A 389 -11.69 5.08 6.85
N ALA A 390 -11.38 4.19 7.80
CA ALA A 390 -12.21 3.89 8.96
C ALA A 390 -12.08 4.92 10.11
N GLY A 391 -11.21 5.93 9.96
CA GLY A 391 -11.00 6.96 10.97
C GLY A 391 -10.04 6.54 12.10
N ILE A 392 -9.19 5.53 11.85
CA ILE A 392 -8.14 5.11 12.77
C ILE A 392 -6.84 5.83 12.36
N PRO A 393 -6.16 6.55 13.27
CA PRO A 393 -4.84 7.12 13.00
C PRO A 393 -3.89 6.04 12.47
N SER A 394 -3.43 6.19 11.23
CA SER A 394 -2.69 5.16 10.52
C SER A 394 -1.43 5.73 9.90
N ALA A 395 -0.32 4.98 9.96
CA ALA A 395 0.90 5.32 9.24
C ALA A 395 1.54 4.08 8.64
N MET A 396 2.48 4.30 7.70
CA MET A 396 3.33 3.25 7.21
C MET A 396 4.81 3.60 7.31
N LEU A 397 5.62 2.56 7.46
CA LEU A 397 7.08 2.62 7.49
C LEU A 397 7.65 1.70 6.41
N PHE A 398 8.30 2.27 5.42
CA PHE A 398 8.94 1.51 4.34
C PHE A 398 10.34 1.05 4.71
N VAL A 399 10.64 -0.17 4.27
CA VAL A 399 11.97 -0.78 4.25
C VAL A 399 12.50 -0.70 2.83
N ARG A 400 13.76 -0.28 2.68
CA ARG A 400 14.49 -0.44 1.43
C ARG A 400 14.51 -1.91 1.01
N ASN A 401 14.04 -2.21 -0.20
CA ASN A 401 14.13 -3.52 -0.82
C ASN A 401 14.82 -3.45 -2.19
N GLN A 402 15.44 -4.55 -2.59
CA GLN A 402 16.13 -4.71 -3.86
C GLN A 402 15.25 -5.45 -4.86
N ASN A 403 15.38 -5.11 -6.14
CA ASN A 403 14.68 -5.74 -7.27
C ASN A 403 13.14 -5.57 -7.28
N GLY A 404 12.59 -4.59 -6.57
CA GLY A 404 11.14 -4.33 -6.52
C GLY A 404 10.36 -5.47 -5.85
N SER A 405 9.04 -5.51 -6.06
CA SER A 405 8.14 -6.57 -5.58
C SER A 405 7.43 -7.29 -6.75
N HIS A 406 6.55 -8.25 -6.44
CA HIS A 406 5.71 -9.02 -7.37
C HIS A 406 6.54 -9.77 -8.41
N ASN A 407 7.71 -10.23 -7.99
CA ASN A 407 8.58 -11.04 -8.81
C ASN A 407 9.45 -11.98 -7.93
N PRO A 408 9.95 -13.10 -8.49
CA PRO A 408 10.71 -14.08 -7.73
C PRO A 408 12.08 -13.59 -7.23
N HIS A 409 12.57 -12.47 -7.75
CA HIS A 409 13.87 -11.89 -7.43
C HIS A 409 13.80 -10.79 -6.38
N GLU A 410 12.61 -10.51 -5.82
CA GLU A 410 12.44 -9.63 -4.66
C GLU A 410 13.44 -10.02 -3.57
N ALA A 411 14.17 -9.01 -3.09
CA ALA A 411 15.12 -9.18 -2.02
C ALA A 411 14.99 -8.04 -1.00
N MET A 412 15.25 -8.35 0.26
CA MET A 412 15.35 -7.36 1.32
C MET A 412 16.56 -7.72 2.17
N ARG A 413 17.53 -6.81 2.26
CA ARG A 413 18.66 -7.00 3.16
C ARG A 413 18.17 -6.91 4.62
N MET A 414 18.58 -7.88 5.44
CA MET A 414 18.17 -7.91 6.86
C MET A 414 18.66 -6.71 7.67
N GLU A 415 19.72 -6.02 7.22
CA GLU A 415 20.19 -4.77 7.83
C GLU A 415 19.18 -3.62 7.66
N ASP A 416 18.52 -3.54 6.50
CA ASP A 416 17.50 -2.53 6.22
C ASP A 416 16.23 -2.83 7.02
N PHE A 417 15.83 -4.11 7.04
CA PHE A 417 14.73 -4.58 7.87
C PHE A 417 14.96 -4.31 9.36
N ALA A 418 16.17 -4.57 9.86
CA ALA A 418 16.54 -4.31 11.24
C ALA A 418 16.46 -2.81 11.59
N ALA A 419 16.90 -1.94 10.69
CA ALA A 419 16.79 -0.49 10.87
C ALA A 419 15.33 -0.05 10.99
N ALA A 420 14.45 -0.50 10.08
CA ALA A 420 13.03 -0.18 10.14
C ALA A 420 12.34 -0.75 11.40
N CYS A 421 12.66 -1.99 11.79
CA CYS A 421 12.17 -2.60 13.03
C CYS A 421 12.59 -1.82 14.28
N ALA A 422 13.81 -1.26 14.30
CA ALA A 422 14.29 -0.45 15.41
C ALA A 422 13.50 0.87 15.53
N VAL A 423 13.22 1.53 14.40
CA VAL A 423 12.37 2.73 14.36
C VAL A 423 10.95 2.42 14.87
N MET A 424 10.33 1.35 14.35
CA MET A 424 9.01 0.90 14.79
C MET A 424 9.00 0.60 16.30
N THR A 425 9.97 -0.17 16.81
CA THR A 425 10.03 -0.58 18.22
C THR A 425 10.19 0.62 19.15
N ARG A 426 11.01 1.60 18.76
CA ARG A 426 11.18 2.84 19.51
C ARG A 426 9.88 3.66 19.56
N TRP A 427 9.26 3.89 18.41
CA TRP A 427 7.97 4.60 18.34
C TRP A 427 6.91 3.89 19.18
N LEU A 428 6.80 2.56 19.03
CA LEU A 428 5.86 1.72 19.76
C LEU A 428 6.04 1.86 21.27
N SER A 429 7.27 1.88 21.75
CA SER A 429 7.57 2.05 23.17
C SER A 429 7.13 3.41 23.73
N GLN A 430 7.06 4.44 22.90
CA GLN A 430 6.61 5.77 23.29
C GLN A 430 5.08 5.86 23.34
N VAL A 431 4.41 5.28 22.34
CA VAL A 431 2.94 5.34 22.25
C VAL A 431 2.24 4.34 23.16
N ALA A 432 2.94 3.29 23.59
CA ALA A 432 2.42 2.25 24.47
C ALA A 432 2.94 2.32 25.92
N ALA A 433 3.74 3.33 26.26
CA ALA A 433 4.20 3.57 27.63
C ALA A 433 3.11 4.14 28.55
#